data_AF-A0A3M0YZI8-F1
#
_entry.id   AF-A0A3M0YZI8-F1
#
_cell.length_a   1.000
_cell.length_b   1.000
_cell.length_c   1.000
_cell.angle_alpha   90.00
_cell.angle_beta   90.00
_cell.angle_gamma   90.00
#
_symmetry.space_group_name_H-M   'P 1'
#
loop_
_entity.id
_entity.type
_entity.pdbx_description
1 polymer ?
#
loop_
_entity_poly.entity_id
_entity_poly.type
_entity_poly.pdbx_seq_one_letter_code
_entity_poly.pdbx_strand_id
1 'polypeptide(L)'
;MNRSHDDIHEIIILRNGGLGDFILTIPLFLALRQQHPQVPLTIFCANAYRPLLHLITHLLPLTTTIDNQSSLASSLLTPPQSQIDLNHRRLILFGSPDRELEEAWKAHGLCHVSWIDPKPSTPPWAAEHYCSALDLDLPTPWPPALAKATLPCPD
;
A
#
# COMPACT_ATOMS: atom_id res chain seq x y z
N MET A 1 11.25 -18.07 15.11
CA MET A 1 9.80 -17.80 15.21
C MET A 1 9.20 -18.06 13.84
N ASN A 2 8.49 -19.17 13.67
CA ASN A 2 7.79 -19.49 12.44
C ASN A 2 6.58 -18.54 12.32
N ARG A 3 6.77 -17.40 11.65
CA ARG A 3 5.62 -16.73 11.03
C ARG A 3 5.22 -17.66 9.90
N SER A 4 4.06 -18.28 10.00
CA SER A 4 3.43 -18.92 8.85
C SER A 4 3.40 -17.86 7.77
N HIS A 5 4.32 -17.94 6.80
CA HIS A 5 4.13 -17.30 5.51
C HIS A 5 2.94 -18.05 4.92
N ASP A 6 1.73 -17.65 5.32
CA ASP A 6 0.55 -17.90 4.51
C ASP A 6 0.95 -17.49 3.09
N ASP A 7 0.70 -18.39 2.14
CA ASP A 7 1.07 -18.26 0.73
C ASP A 7 0.52 -16.94 0.18
N ILE A 8 1.26 -15.84 0.33
CA ILE A 8 0.92 -14.55 -0.27
C ILE A 8 1.60 -14.52 -1.63
N HIS A 9 0.79 -14.66 -2.67
CA HIS A 9 1.21 -14.64 -4.07
C HIS A 9 1.12 -13.25 -4.70
N GLU A 10 0.43 -12.30 -4.06
CA GLU A 10 0.34 -10.91 -4.52
C GLU A 10 -0.03 -9.98 -3.36
N ILE A 11 0.55 -8.78 -3.36
CA ILE A 11 0.13 -7.68 -2.47
C ILE A 11 -0.52 -6.58 -3.32
N ILE A 12 -1.79 -6.31 -3.06
CA ILE A 12 -2.56 -5.27 -3.72
C ILE A 12 -2.64 -4.05 -2.80
N ILE A 13 -2.34 -2.87 -3.33
CA ILE A 13 -2.36 -1.61 -2.57
C ILE A 13 -3.33 -0.64 -3.23
N LEU A 14 -4.36 -0.25 -2.48
CA LEU A 14 -5.31 0.78 -2.88
C LEU A 14 -4.98 2.09 -2.16
N ARG A 15 -4.28 2.99 -2.88
CA ARG A 15 -3.99 4.33 -2.39
C ARG A 15 -4.83 5.36 -3.14
N ASN A 16 -5.98 5.69 -2.55
CA ASN A 16 -6.75 6.87 -2.92
C ASN A 16 -6.23 8.08 -2.14
N GLY A 17 -6.08 9.21 -2.82
CA GLY A 17 -5.53 10.43 -2.24
C GLY A 17 -4.94 11.35 -3.30
N GLY A 18 -4.45 12.49 -2.87
CA GLY A 18 -3.73 13.43 -3.73
C GLY A 18 -2.32 12.97 -4.08
N LEU A 19 -1.59 13.80 -4.82
CA LEU A 19 -0.19 13.53 -5.18
C LEU A 19 0.70 13.41 -3.92
N GLY A 20 0.49 14.28 -2.93
CA GLY A 20 1.24 14.24 -1.67
C GLY A 20 1.01 12.93 -0.91
N ASP A 21 -0.25 12.49 -0.83
CA ASP A 21 -0.62 11.21 -0.24
C ASP A 21 0.08 10.03 -0.88
N PHE A 22 0.23 10.06 -2.21
CA PHE A 22 0.91 9.04 -2.98
C PHE A 22 2.43 9.03 -2.74
N ILE A 23 3.07 10.21 -2.76
CA ILE A 23 4.51 10.35 -2.48
C ILE A 23 4.84 9.81 -1.09
N LEU A 24 4.00 10.10 -0.09
CA LEU A 24 4.17 9.62 1.28
C LEU A 24 4.05 8.10 1.41
N THR A 25 3.48 7.41 0.42
CA THR A 25 3.34 5.94 0.39
C THR A 25 4.50 5.24 -0.32
N ILE A 26 5.32 5.94 -1.13
CA ILE A 26 6.53 5.37 -1.74
C ILE A 26 7.44 4.58 -0.75
N PRO A 27 7.68 5.09 0.47
CA PRO A 27 8.45 4.38 1.50
C PRO A 27 7.92 3.00 1.82
N LEU A 28 6.59 2.89 1.91
CA LEU A 28 5.92 1.64 2.18
C LEU A 28 6.14 0.66 1.01
N PHE A 29 6.09 1.13 -0.23
CA PHE A 29 6.37 0.27 -1.40
C PHE A 29 7.79 -0.31 -1.34
N LEU A 30 8.76 0.51 -0.96
CA LEU A 30 10.15 0.07 -0.81
C LEU A 30 10.31 -0.93 0.34
N ALA A 31 9.65 -0.70 1.48
CA ALA A 31 9.67 -1.62 2.62
C ALA A 31 9.07 -2.99 2.26
N LEU A 32 7.90 -2.96 1.59
CA LEU A 32 7.25 -4.17 1.09
C LEU A 32 8.14 -4.93 0.11
N ARG A 33 8.80 -4.23 -0.81
CA ARG A 33 9.72 -4.85 -1.76
C ARG A 33 10.95 -5.43 -1.08
N GLN A 34 11.52 -4.75 -0.09
CA GLN A 34 12.69 -5.23 0.65
C GLN A 34 12.39 -6.53 1.41
N GLN A 35 11.21 -6.62 2.03
CA GLN A 35 10.83 -7.77 2.85
C GLN A 35 10.13 -8.88 2.07
N HIS A 36 9.52 -8.55 0.93
CA HIS A 36 8.85 -9.48 0.03
C HIS A 36 9.38 -9.35 -1.41
N PRO A 37 10.68 -9.65 -1.65
CA PRO A 37 11.33 -9.37 -2.93
C PRO A 37 10.70 -10.10 -4.11
N GLN A 38 10.12 -11.28 -3.88
CA GLN A 38 9.53 -12.13 -4.92
C GLN A 38 8.02 -11.98 -5.06
N VAL A 39 7.35 -11.25 -4.16
CA VAL A 39 5.90 -11.09 -4.21
C VAL A 39 5.55 -9.93 -5.15
N PRO A 40 4.73 -10.15 -6.18
CA PRO A 40 4.20 -9.08 -7.02
C PRO A 40 3.46 -8.01 -6.20
N LEU A 41 3.67 -6.74 -6.58
CA LEU A 41 2.93 -5.61 -6.04
C LEU A 41 1.97 -5.07 -7.11
N THR A 42 0.69 -4.95 -6.80
CA THR A 42 -0.27 -4.28 -7.67
C THR A 42 -0.74 -2.99 -7.01
N ILE A 43 -0.37 -1.85 -7.59
CA ILE A 43 -0.63 -0.52 -7.04
C ILE A 43 -1.77 0.13 -7.83
N PHE A 44 -2.88 0.41 -7.15
CA PHE A 44 -3.96 1.22 -7.68
C PHE A 44 -3.69 2.69 -7.37
N CYS A 45 -3.48 3.48 -8.42
CA CYS A 45 -3.19 4.90 -8.32
C CYS A 45 -3.77 5.68 -9.49
N ALA A 46 -3.95 6.99 -9.33
CA ALA A 46 -4.37 7.84 -10.45
C ALA A 46 -3.32 7.79 -11.58
N ASN A 47 -3.78 7.81 -12.84
CA ASN A 47 -2.89 7.77 -14.00
C ASN A 47 -1.80 8.86 -13.99
N ALA A 48 -2.12 10.04 -13.45
CA ALA A 48 -1.17 11.15 -13.30
C ALA A 48 0.03 10.80 -12.41
N TYR A 49 -0.05 9.77 -11.57
CA TYR A 49 1.02 9.38 -10.62
C TYR A 49 1.93 8.29 -11.18
N ARG A 50 1.55 7.64 -12.30
CA ARG A 50 2.38 6.60 -12.94
C ARG A 50 3.80 7.06 -13.27
N PRO A 51 4.06 8.31 -13.74
CA PRO A 51 5.42 8.79 -13.96
C PRO A 51 6.28 8.73 -12.69
N LEU A 52 5.73 8.99 -11.51
CA LEU A 52 6.46 8.85 -10.25
C LEU A 52 6.84 7.41 -9.95
N LEU A 53 5.94 6.46 -10.23
CA LEU A 53 6.25 5.03 -10.10
C LEU A 53 7.35 4.61 -11.08
N HIS A 54 7.32 5.11 -12.32
CA HIS A 54 8.38 4.82 -13.29
C HIS A 54 9.76 5.30 -12.83
N LEU A 55 9.85 6.41 -12.09
CA LEU A 55 11.12 6.86 -11.51
C LEU A 55 11.70 5.85 -10.51
N ILE A 56 10.85 5.09 -9.82
CA ILE A 56 11.25 4.12 -8.78
C ILE A 56 11.05 2.66 -9.20
N THR A 57 10.65 2.38 -10.44
CA THR A 57 10.38 1.02 -10.95
C THR A 57 11.58 0.09 -10.80
N HIS A 58 12.80 0.60 -10.98
CA HIS A 58 14.03 -0.18 -10.81
C HIS A 58 14.22 -0.67 -9.36
N LEU A 59 13.63 0.04 -8.38
CA LEU A 59 13.59 -0.35 -6.97
C LEU A 59 12.39 -1.23 -6.64
N LEU A 60 11.42 -1.34 -7.56
CA LEU A 60 10.16 -2.05 -7.38
C LEU A 60 9.93 -3.03 -8.56
N PRO A 61 10.79 -4.06 -8.75
CA PRO A 61 10.55 -5.10 -9.76
C PRO A 61 9.20 -5.78 -9.50
N LEU A 62 8.59 -6.45 -10.49
CA LEU A 62 7.31 -7.14 -10.32
C LEU A 62 6.16 -6.24 -9.81
N THR A 63 6.13 -4.98 -10.27
CA THR A 63 5.09 -4.02 -9.89
C THR A 63 4.19 -3.71 -11.07
N THR A 64 2.88 -3.90 -10.87
CA THR A 64 1.84 -3.54 -11.82
C THR A 64 1.12 -2.30 -11.32
N THR A 65 0.77 -1.38 -12.23
CA THR A 65 0.01 -0.19 -11.89
C THR A 65 -1.36 -0.23 -12.55
N ILE A 66 -2.41 -0.05 -11.78
CA ILE A 66 -3.78 -0.01 -12.27
C ILE A 66 -4.37 1.37 -11.98
N ASP A 67 -5.14 1.89 -12.93
CA ASP A 67 -5.87 3.15 -12.74
C ASP A 67 -6.89 2.98 -11.61
N ASN A 68 -6.91 3.90 -10.64
CA ASN A 68 -7.88 3.88 -9.56
C ASN A 68 -9.31 4.19 -10.02
N GLN A 69 -9.50 4.64 -11.26
CA GLN A 69 -10.81 4.74 -11.91
C GLN A 69 -11.20 3.49 -12.71
N SER A 70 -10.37 2.45 -12.74
CA SER A 70 -10.70 1.20 -13.42
C SER A 70 -11.88 0.48 -12.76
N SER A 71 -12.63 -0.30 -13.55
CA SER A 71 -13.70 -1.16 -13.02
C SER A 71 -13.20 -2.11 -11.93
N LEU A 72 -11.95 -2.58 -12.01
CA LEU A 72 -11.32 -3.41 -10.99
C LEU A 72 -11.15 -2.66 -9.65
N ALA A 73 -10.78 -1.38 -9.69
CA ALA A 73 -10.67 -0.56 -8.48
C ALA A 73 -12.04 -0.42 -7.80
N SER A 74 -13.08 -0.17 -8.59
CA SER A 74 -14.47 -0.09 -8.12
C SER A 74 -14.97 -1.42 -7.56
N SER A 75 -14.62 -2.54 -8.20
CA SER A 75 -14.99 -3.88 -7.71
C SER A 75 -14.23 -4.31 -6.46
N LEU A 76 -13.05 -3.74 -6.20
CA LEU A 76 -12.40 -3.91 -4.90
C LEU A 76 -13.08 -3.05 -3.85
N LEU A 77 -13.44 -1.80 -4.15
CA LEU A 77 -14.09 -0.87 -3.21
C LEU A 77 -15.59 -1.14 -2.97
N THR A 78 -16.15 -2.18 -3.59
CA THR A 78 -17.54 -2.62 -3.39
C THR A 78 -17.56 -4.12 -3.10
N PRO A 79 -18.62 -4.64 -2.45
CA PRO A 79 -18.71 -6.07 -2.20
C PRO A 79 -18.58 -6.87 -3.51
N PRO A 80 -17.60 -7.78 -3.63
CA PRO A 80 -17.39 -8.56 -4.85
C PRO A 80 -18.65 -9.38 -5.19
N GLN A 81 -19.16 -9.20 -6.40
CA GLN A 81 -20.44 -9.79 -6.78
C GLN A 81 -20.36 -11.22 -7.32
N SER A 82 -19.17 -11.75 -7.72
CA SER A 82 -18.92 -13.19 -8.00
C SER A 82 -17.61 -13.56 -8.75
N GLN A 83 -16.76 -12.62 -9.18
CA GLN A 83 -15.70 -12.95 -10.17
C GLN A 83 -14.24 -12.67 -9.77
N ILE A 84 -13.97 -12.16 -8.58
CA ILE A 84 -12.58 -11.86 -8.19
C ILE A 84 -12.05 -12.97 -7.29
N ASP A 85 -11.13 -13.76 -7.81
CA ASP A 85 -10.35 -14.71 -7.02
C ASP A 85 -9.28 -13.94 -6.23
N LEU A 86 -9.51 -13.80 -4.92
CA LEU A 86 -8.62 -13.10 -3.99
C LEU A 86 -7.78 -14.06 -3.14
N ASN A 87 -7.83 -15.38 -3.42
CA ASN A 87 -7.01 -16.36 -2.73
C ASN A 87 -5.54 -15.96 -2.79
N HIS A 88 -4.82 -16.15 -1.68
CA HIS A 88 -3.38 -15.91 -1.59
C HIS A 88 -2.98 -14.43 -1.80
N ARG A 89 -3.92 -13.49 -1.66
CA ARG A 89 -3.61 -12.05 -1.79
C ARG A 89 -3.66 -11.34 -0.45
N ARG A 90 -2.81 -10.33 -0.32
CA ARG A 90 -2.88 -9.34 0.76
C ARG A 90 -3.39 -8.03 0.18
N LEU A 91 -4.42 -7.46 0.79
CA LEU A 91 -4.97 -6.16 0.43
C LEU A 91 -4.57 -5.12 1.46
N ILE A 92 -3.98 -4.01 1.01
CA ILE A 92 -3.62 -2.86 1.83
C ILE A 92 -4.45 -1.66 1.37
N LEU A 93 -5.22 -1.08 2.28
CA LEU A 93 -6.11 0.05 2.02
C LEU A 93 -5.77 1.21 2.95
N PHE A 94 -5.95 2.42 2.44
CA PHE A 94 -5.80 3.65 3.21
C PHE A 94 -7.17 4.26 3.50
N GLY A 95 -7.60 4.22 4.75
CA GLY A 95 -8.91 4.73 5.16
C GLY A 95 -9.43 4.07 6.43
N SER A 96 -10.70 4.32 6.72
CA SER A 96 -11.41 3.71 7.85
C SER A 96 -11.74 2.24 7.55
N PRO A 97 -11.58 1.34 8.53
CA PRO A 97 -12.02 -0.04 8.39
C PRO A 97 -13.51 -0.15 8.04
N ASP A 98 -13.81 -0.99 7.05
CA ASP A 98 -15.17 -1.37 6.67
C ASP A 98 -15.34 -2.88 6.87
N ARG A 99 -16.15 -3.24 7.87
CA ARG A 99 -16.34 -4.63 8.26
C ARG A 99 -17.14 -5.42 7.23
N GLU A 100 -18.16 -4.82 6.62
CA GLU A 100 -19.00 -5.49 5.64
C GLU A 100 -18.17 -5.82 4.39
N LEU A 101 -17.35 -4.87 3.96
CA LEU A 101 -16.46 -5.03 2.83
C LEU A 101 -15.36 -6.07 3.11
N GLU A 102 -14.77 -6.05 4.31
CA GLU A 102 -13.78 -7.03 4.73
C GLU A 102 -14.34 -8.46 4.78
N GLU A 103 -15.54 -8.64 5.34
CA GLU A 103 -16.24 -9.94 5.36
C GLU A 103 -16.54 -10.41 3.93
N ALA A 104 -16.94 -9.50 3.03
CA ALA A 104 -17.20 -9.83 1.64
C ALA A 104 -15.93 -10.27 0.89
N TRP A 105 -14.77 -9.62 1.10
CA TRP A 105 -13.51 -10.06 0.50
C TRP A 105 -13.02 -11.40 1.07
N LYS A 106 -13.16 -11.60 2.39
CA LYS A 106 -12.82 -12.88 3.04
C LYS A 106 -13.67 -14.04 2.50
N ALA A 107 -14.95 -13.80 2.22
CA ALA A 107 -15.81 -14.78 1.56
C ALA A 107 -15.34 -15.16 0.14
N HIS A 108 -14.50 -14.32 -0.48
CA HIS A 108 -13.88 -14.55 -1.79
C HIS A 108 -12.40 -15.01 -1.70
N GLY A 109 -11.97 -15.47 -0.53
CA GLY A 109 -10.66 -16.09 -0.34
C GLY A 109 -9.53 -15.14 0.06
N LEU A 110 -9.81 -13.85 0.26
CA LEU A 110 -8.77 -12.91 0.69
C LEU A 110 -8.25 -13.26 2.09
N CYS A 111 -6.97 -13.61 2.17
CA CYS A 111 -6.35 -14.08 3.40
C CYS A 111 -6.09 -12.93 4.39
N HIS A 112 -5.67 -11.77 3.87
CA HIS A 112 -5.29 -10.63 4.68
C HIS A 112 -5.78 -9.30 4.13
N VAL A 113 -6.40 -8.52 5.02
CA VAL A 113 -6.77 -7.12 4.81
C VAL A 113 -6.02 -6.29 5.85
N SER A 114 -5.40 -5.20 5.43
CA SER A 114 -4.76 -4.22 6.31
C SER A 114 -5.30 -2.84 6.00
N TRP A 115 -5.88 -2.20 7.01
CA TRP A 115 -6.35 -0.82 6.95
C TRP A 115 -5.32 0.08 7.60
N ILE A 116 -4.89 1.11 6.88
CA ILE A 116 -3.91 2.10 7.32
C ILE A 116 -4.58 3.46 7.43
N ASP A 117 -4.38 4.16 8.54
CA ASP A 117 -4.82 5.54 8.68
C ASP A 117 -3.99 6.43 7.72
N PRO A 118 -4.63 7.11 6.75
CA PRO A 118 -3.93 7.95 5.79
C PRO A 118 -3.40 9.26 6.40
N LYS A 119 -3.85 9.65 7.60
CA LYS A 119 -3.57 10.95 8.21
C LYS A 119 -3.15 10.78 9.68
N PRO A 120 -1.95 10.23 9.95
CA PRO A 120 -1.46 10.13 11.32
C PRO A 120 -1.47 11.52 11.97
N SER A 121 -2.20 11.66 13.07
CA SER A 121 -2.41 12.93 13.78
C SER A 121 -1.24 13.32 14.68
N THR A 122 -0.30 12.41 14.90
CA THR A 122 0.91 12.59 15.70
C THR A 122 2.07 11.85 15.03
N PRO A 123 3.34 12.20 15.33
CA PRO A 123 4.49 11.36 14.97
C PRO A 123 4.21 9.90 15.37
N PRO A 124 4.70 8.94 14.58
CA PRO A 124 5.82 9.07 13.66
C PRO A 124 5.43 9.60 12.25
N TRP A 125 6.42 10.07 11.47
CA TRP A 125 6.18 10.52 10.09
C TRP A 125 5.48 9.44 9.26
N ALA A 126 4.76 9.83 8.20
CA ALA A 126 3.89 8.92 7.43
C ALA A 126 4.53 7.56 7.08
N ALA A 127 5.80 7.53 6.68
CA ALA A 127 6.52 6.29 6.35
C ALA A 127 6.62 5.31 7.53
N GLU A 128 7.03 5.79 8.69
CA GLU A 128 7.13 5.00 9.93
C GLU A 128 5.76 4.53 10.38
N HIS A 129 4.75 5.40 10.30
CA HIS A 129 3.37 5.04 10.62
C HIS A 129 2.88 3.89 9.73
N TYR A 130 3.05 4.00 8.41
CA TYR A 130 2.60 2.98 7.47
C TYR A 130 3.36 1.66 7.62
N CYS A 131 4.68 1.70 7.84
CA CYS A 131 5.47 0.49 8.02
C CYS A 131 5.12 -0.20 9.36
N SER A 132 4.98 0.57 10.44
CA SER A 132 4.58 0.04 11.75
C SER A 132 3.18 -0.59 11.73
N ALA A 133 2.23 0.02 11.00
CA ALA A 133 0.88 -0.53 10.85
C ALA A 133 0.85 -1.92 10.20
N LEU A 134 1.90 -2.29 9.46
CA LEU A 134 2.03 -3.56 8.76
C LEU A 134 3.10 -4.49 9.33
N ASP A 135 3.71 -4.12 10.46
CA ASP A 135 4.86 -4.80 11.07
C ASP A 135 6.04 -4.97 10.08
N LEU A 136 6.36 -3.88 9.38
CA LEU A 136 7.46 -3.78 8.43
C LEU A 136 8.58 -2.91 9.01
N ASP A 137 9.82 -3.33 8.78
CA ASP A 137 10.99 -2.45 8.89
C ASP A 137 10.96 -1.32 7.85
N LEU A 138 11.48 -0.16 8.23
CA LEU A 138 11.72 0.94 7.30
C LEU A 138 12.71 0.52 6.20
N PRO A 139 12.52 0.97 4.95
CA PRO A 139 13.39 0.58 3.85
C PRO A 139 14.78 1.19 4.02
N THR A 140 15.85 0.46 3.70
CA THR A 140 17.23 0.96 3.84
C THR A 140 17.92 1.06 2.45
N PRO A 141 18.55 2.20 2.09
CA PRO A 141 18.68 3.43 2.87
C PRO A 141 17.40 4.27 2.86
N TRP A 142 16.88 4.55 4.05
CA TRP A 142 15.85 5.55 4.28
C TRP A 142 16.53 6.91 4.30
N PRO A 143 16.16 7.91 3.47
CA PRO A 143 16.92 9.16 3.45
C PRO A 143 16.78 9.85 4.82
N PRO A 144 17.88 10.02 5.59
CA PRO A 144 17.87 10.83 6.80
C PRO A 144 17.70 12.33 6.48
N ALA A 145 17.65 12.69 5.19
CA ALA A 145 17.63 14.05 4.70
C ALA A 145 16.22 14.66 4.57
N LEU A 146 15.18 13.89 4.24
CA LEU A 146 13.79 14.40 4.19
C LEU A 146 13.20 14.60 5.58
N ALA A 147 13.63 13.74 6.51
CA ALA A 147 13.43 13.78 7.96
C ALA A 147 13.87 15.10 8.63
N LYS A 148 14.92 15.74 8.11
CA LYS A 148 15.55 16.94 8.68
C LYS A 148 15.30 18.22 7.88
N ALA A 149 14.48 18.16 6.83
CA ALA A 149 13.98 19.36 6.18
C ALA A 149 12.90 20.01 7.07
N THR A 150 13.31 20.54 8.22
CA THR A 150 12.56 21.62 8.86
C THR A 150 12.52 22.77 7.86
N LEU A 151 11.42 22.89 7.12
CA LEU A 151 11.10 24.15 6.47
C LEU A 151 11.11 25.21 7.58
N PRO A 152 11.86 26.32 7.43
CA PRO A 152 11.78 27.40 8.40
C PRO A 152 10.32 27.84 8.48
N CYS A 153 9.78 27.84 9.69
CA CYS A 153 8.49 28.46 9.95
C CYS A 153 8.62 29.93 9.54
N PRO A 154 7.81 30.45 8.61
CA PRO A 154 7.81 31.88 8.36
C PRO A 154 7.34 32.59 9.63
N ASP A 155 8.16 33.53 10.12
CA ASP A 155 7.80 34.49 11.17
C ASP A 155 6.66 35.42 10.70
#